data_AF-A0A091NK49-F1
#
_entry.id   AF-A0A091NK49-F1
#
_cell.length_a   1.000
_cell.length_b   1.000
_cell.length_c   1.000
_cell.angle_alpha   90.00
_cell.angle_beta   90.00
_cell.angle_gamma   90.00
#
_symmetry.space_group_name_H-M   'P 1'
#
loop_
_entity.id
_entity.type
_entity.pdbx_description
1 polymer ?
#
loop_
_entity_poly.entity_id
_entity_poly.type
_entity_poly.pdbx_seq_one_letter_code
_entity_poly.pdbx_strand_id
1 'polypeptide(L)'
;TCRVTGTDHYFLSDGLYVPADQLENQKPLNLHVILINPTEASNRQEENGQVPSAKRLKLNTDDTASTASASSSVAPGDLARSAPSQERKEGQNASAPNKAEMLSASSSLRNSESPKKEVVEEVCQVLQKGDAYILDIDLDFFSVKNPFKEMYTQTEYELLQELYNFKKPHSNATEVCLLDCVENRVHQLEDLEAAFADLCDNDDEETLQKWASCPGMKPLVPLVHSLKTRMDSPDYEMVHQAGLTCDYTELPHHVSTEEEIESLIQSIKVLLKDLPKPTLVTVARSSLDDYCPSEQVDIIQEKVLGVLGSVYGMLDVHLDYSSTSSS
;
A
#
# COMPACT_ATOMS: atom_id res chain seq x y z
N THR A 1 13.18 7.76 -22.36
CA THR A 1 13.13 7.32 -20.95
C THR A 1 13.34 8.52 -20.05
N CYS A 2 12.55 8.68 -18.99
CA CYS A 2 12.81 9.70 -17.98
C CYS A 2 14.02 9.23 -17.14
N ARG A 3 14.99 10.10 -16.91
CA ARG A 3 16.15 9.84 -16.05
C ARG A 3 16.19 10.91 -14.97
N VAL A 4 16.75 10.58 -13.81
CA VAL A 4 16.75 11.47 -12.65
C VAL A 4 18.15 11.60 -12.05
N THR A 5 18.41 12.69 -11.34
CA THR A 5 19.62 12.85 -10.53
C THR A 5 19.42 12.38 -9.09
N GLY A 6 18.24 11.86 -8.75
CA GLY A 6 17.88 11.39 -7.41
C GLY A 6 18.66 10.14 -7.06
N THR A 7 19.28 10.13 -5.88
CA THR A 7 20.10 9.01 -5.39
C THR A 7 19.32 8.07 -4.47
N ASP A 8 17.99 8.23 -4.40
CA ASP A 8 17.13 7.31 -3.66
C ASP A 8 17.25 5.91 -4.27
N HIS A 9 17.28 4.89 -3.41
CA HIS A 9 17.50 3.51 -3.84
C HIS A 9 16.51 3.05 -4.92
N TYR A 10 15.27 3.58 -4.90
CA TYR A 10 14.24 3.34 -5.91
C TYR A 10 14.71 3.71 -7.32
N PHE A 11 15.35 4.86 -7.48
CA PHE A 11 15.85 5.28 -8.80
C PHE A 11 17.10 4.52 -9.22
N LEU A 12 17.88 4.03 -8.26
CA LEU A 12 19.08 3.24 -8.54
C LEU A 12 18.72 1.81 -8.95
N SER A 13 17.73 1.21 -8.30
CA SER A 13 17.27 -0.14 -8.59
C SER A 13 16.62 -0.27 -9.96
N ASP A 14 15.92 0.78 -10.40
CA ASP A 14 15.29 0.87 -11.72
C ASP A 14 16.27 1.37 -12.80
N GLY A 15 17.54 1.60 -12.43
CA GLY A 15 18.58 2.09 -13.32
C GLY A 15 18.31 3.49 -13.88
N LEU A 16 17.50 4.31 -13.21
CA LEU A 16 17.06 5.62 -13.69
C LEU A 16 18.03 6.76 -13.38
N TYR A 17 18.95 6.55 -12.43
CA TYR A 17 19.92 7.57 -12.05
C TYR A 17 20.94 7.84 -13.15
N VAL A 18 21.18 9.13 -13.42
CA VAL A 18 22.32 9.61 -14.21
C VAL A 18 22.88 10.90 -13.62
N PRO A 19 24.16 11.21 -13.83
CA PRO A 19 24.74 12.51 -13.51
C PRO A 19 24.05 13.67 -14.23
N ALA A 20 24.07 14.85 -13.61
CA ALA A 20 23.36 16.02 -14.12
C ALA A 20 23.87 16.51 -15.49
N ASP A 21 25.14 16.29 -15.80
CA ASP A 21 25.77 16.65 -17.07
C ASP A 21 25.38 15.72 -18.24
N GLN A 22 24.79 14.56 -17.94
CA GLN A 22 24.28 13.60 -18.93
C GLN A 22 22.79 13.78 -19.25
N LEU A 23 22.08 14.65 -18.53
CA LEU A 23 20.67 14.90 -18.77
C LEU A 23 20.44 15.91 -19.89
N GLU A 24 19.53 15.57 -20.80
CA GLU A 24 19.00 16.49 -21.82
C GLU A 24 17.59 16.98 -21.42
N ASN A 25 17.23 18.21 -21.82
CA ASN A 25 15.89 18.79 -21.57
C ASN A 25 15.45 18.76 -20.10
N GLN A 26 16.38 19.08 -19.20
CA GLN A 26 16.21 19.02 -17.75
C GLN A 26 15.04 19.87 -17.26
N LYS A 27 14.25 19.31 -16.35
CA LYS A 27 13.22 20.01 -15.59
C LYS A 27 13.37 19.70 -14.10
N PRO A 28 13.29 20.70 -13.21
CA PRO A 28 13.27 20.44 -11.78
C PRO A 28 11.96 19.72 -11.42
N LEU A 29 12.08 18.67 -10.61
CA LEU A 29 10.97 17.95 -10.01
C LEU A 29 11.14 18.01 -8.49
N ASN A 30 10.10 18.42 -7.78
CA ASN A 30 10.05 18.36 -6.32
C ASN A 30 8.99 17.32 -5.93
N LEU A 31 9.41 16.32 -5.17
CA LEU A 31 8.52 15.30 -4.63
C LEU A 31 8.30 15.57 -3.14
N HIS A 32 7.04 15.75 -2.76
CA HIS A 32 6.61 15.88 -1.37
C HIS A 32 5.85 14.63 -0.98
N VAL A 33 6.39 13.83 -0.06
CA VAL A 33 5.75 12.62 0.45
C VAL A 33 5.20 12.91 1.84
N ILE A 34 3.89 12.73 2.01
CA ILE A 34 3.22 13.08 3.26
C ILE A 34 2.40 11.89 3.74
N LEU A 35 2.62 11.49 4.99
CA LEU A 35 1.89 10.39 5.61
C LEU A 35 0.52 10.87 6.11
N ILE A 36 -0.54 10.26 5.59
CA ILE A 36 -1.90 10.50 6.04
C ILE A 36 -2.30 9.38 7.00
N ASN A 37 -2.46 9.73 8.27
CA ASN A 37 -2.91 8.78 9.28
C ASN A 37 -4.44 8.66 9.28
N PRO A 38 -5.00 7.44 9.43
CA PRO A 38 -6.42 7.24 9.64
C PRO A 38 -6.91 8.08 10.83
N THR A 39 -8.11 8.65 10.71
CA THR A 39 -8.71 9.42 11.80
C THR A 39 -9.19 8.44 12.86
N GLU A 40 -8.70 8.57 14.11
CA GLU A 40 -9.25 7.79 15.20
C GLU A 40 -10.77 7.98 15.24
N ALA A 41 -11.51 6.88 15.33
CA ALA A 41 -12.96 6.90 15.47
C ALA A 41 -13.31 7.57 16.81
N SER A 42 -13.35 8.90 16.83
CA SER A 42 -13.98 9.63 17.91
C SER A 42 -15.44 9.23 17.88
N ASN A 43 -15.85 8.46 18.90
CA ASN A 43 -17.25 8.20 19.22
C ASN A 43 -18.04 9.50 19.03
N ARG A 44 -18.90 9.53 18.02
CA ARG A 44 -19.72 10.69 17.69
C ARG A 44 -20.59 11.02 18.90
N GLN A 45 -20.27 12.10 19.61
CA GLN A 45 -21.31 12.84 20.31
C GLN A 45 -22.08 13.60 19.24
N GLU A 46 -23.33 13.16 19.05
CA GLU A 46 -24.31 13.84 18.23
C GLU A 46 -24.42 15.31 18.63
N GLU A 47 -24.33 16.17 17.61
CA GLU A 47 -24.72 17.57 17.66
C GLU A 47 -26.22 17.65 18.00
N ASN A 48 -26.56 17.65 19.28
CA ASN A 48 -27.92 17.87 19.74
C ASN A 48 -28.26 19.36 19.63
N GLY A 49 -28.59 19.80 18.42
CA GLY A 49 -29.19 21.09 18.14
C GLY A 49 -30.65 21.13 18.63
N GLN A 50 -30.83 21.39 19.92
CA GLN A 50 -32.13 21.57 20.56
C GLN A 50 -32.77 22.90 20.11
N VAL A 51 -33.96 22.85 19.49
CA VAL A 51 -34.90 23.98 19.45
C VAL A 51 -36.28 23.50 19.93
N PRO A 52 -36.90 24.16 20.91
CA PRO A 52 -38.11 23.67 21.56
C PRO A 52 -39.37 24.18 20.87
N SER A 53 -40.42 23.36 20.80
CA SER A 53 -41.80 23.88 20.87
C SER A 53 -42.82 22.82 21.24
N ALA A 54 -43.74 23.25 22.08
CA ALA A 54 -44.72 22.48 22.81
C ALA A 54 -45.84 21.91 21.92
N LYS A 55 -46.40 20.77 22.33
CA LYS A 55 -47.77 20.70 22.87
C LYS A 55 -48.07 19.32 23.44
N ARG A 56 -48.66 19.38 24.63
CA ARG A 56 -49.13 18.31 25.50
C ARG A 56 -50.46 17.79 24.95
N LEU A 57 -50.64 16.47 24.82
CA LEU A 57 -51.97 15.86 24.90
C LEU A 57 -51.87 14.53 25.65
N LYS A 58 -52.79 14.40 26.61
CA LYS A 58 -52.93 13.34 27.60
C LYS A 58 -54.21 12.60 27.23
N LEU A 59 -54.19 11.27 27.11
CA LEU A 59 -55.38 10.47 27.41
C LEU A 59 -55.00 9.02 27.74
N ASN A 60 -55.59 8.56 28.84
CA ASN A 60 -55.70 7.19 29.31
C ASN A 60 -56.57 6.37 28.30
N THR A 61 -56.77 5.05 28.34
CA THR A 61 -56.97 4.09 29.44
C THR A 61 -57.08 2.69 28.80
N ASP A 62 -56.63 1.68 29.52
CA ASP A 62 -57.19 0.33 29.73
C ASP A 62 -57.58 -0.65 28.59
N ASP A 63 -57.17 -1.88 28.89
CA ASP A 63 -57.91 -3.15 28.83
C ASP A 63 -57.71 -4.17 27.68
N THR A 64 -57.00 -5.23 28.08
CA THR A 64 -57.39 -6.67 28.03
C THR A 64 -57.01 -7.58 26.86
N ALA A 65 -56.39 -8.69 27.30
CA ALA A 65 -56.56 -10.10 26.89
C ALA A 65 -55.54 -10.77 25.95
N SER A 66 -54.65 -11.54 26.59
CA SER A 66 -54.39 -12.99 26.37
C SER A 66 -53.84 -13.43 24.99
N THR A 67 -52.74 -14.15 24.88
CA THR A 67 -52.49 -15.50 25.47
C THR A 67 -51.04 -15.93 25.20
N ALA A 68 -50.46 -16.65 26.18
CA ALA A 68 -49.58 -17.85 26.09
C ALA A 68 -48.39 -17.86 25.09
N SER A 69 -47.18 -18.37 25.35
CA SER A 69 -46.43 -19.04 26.43
C SER A 69 -45.00 -19.20 25.79
N ALA A 70 -43.87 -19.47 26.43
CA ALA A 70 -43.54 -20.07 27.71
C ALA A 70 -42.06 -19.76 28.05
N SER A 71 -41.78 -19.76 29.36
CA SER A 71 -40.56 -20.21 30.06
C SER A 71 -39.21 -19.55 29.70
N SER A 72 -38.63 -18.70 30.56
CA SER A 72 -38.03 -18.99 31.89
C SER A 72 -36.75 -19.83 31.78
N SER A 73 -35.63 -19.56 32.44
CA SER A 73 -35.33 -18.63 33.52
C SER A 73 -33.87 -18.84 33.95
N VAL A 74 -33.16 -17.73 34.14
CA VAL A 74 -32.42 -17.38 35.37
C VAL A 74 -31.05 -18.06 35.60
N ALA A 75 -30.04 -17.18 35.66
CA ALA A 75 -28.72 -17.29 36.31
C ALA A 75 -28.88 -17.45 37.86
N PRO A 76 -27.98 -17.08 38.81
CA PRO A 76 -26.60 -16.60 38.75
C PRO A 76 -25.65 -17.17 39.85
N GLY A 77 -24.38 -16.74 39.84
CA GLY A 77 -23.45 -16.62 40.99
C GLY A 77 -22.95 -17.95 41.63
N ASP A 78 -21.83 -18.04 42.34
CA ASP A 78 -20.81 -17.09 42.80
C ASP A 78 -19.68 -17.93 43.47
N LEU A 79 -18.49 -17.33 43.65
CA LEU A 79 -17.45 -17.64 44.66
C LEU A 79 -16.56 -18.93 44.64
N ALA A 80 -15.24 -18.65 44.50
CA ALA A 80 -14.17 -18.92 45.49
C ALA A 80 -13.13 -20.07 45.32
N ARG A 81 -11.86 -19.64 45.38
CA ARG A 81 -10.62 -20.25 45.96
C ARG A 81 -9.91 -21.40 45.22
N SER A 82 -8.63 -21.19 44.88
CA SER A 82 -7.44 -21.66 45.66
C SER A 82 -6.11 -21.43 44.91
N ALA A 83 -5.07 -20.99 45.63
CA ALA A 83 -3.63 -21.10 45.30
C ALA A 83 -3.02 -22.26 46.15
N PRO A 84 -1.71 -22.62 46.14
CA PRO A 84 -0.52 -22.07 45.46
C PRO A 84 0.34 -23.19 44.76
N SER A 85 1.48 -22.89 44.13
CA SER A 85 2.82 -23.18 44.70
C SER A 85 3.95 -22.65 43.79
N GLN A 86 4.96 -22.06 44.42
CA GLN A 86 6.23 -21.62 43.86
C GLN A 86 7.21 -22.80 43.73
N GLU A 87 8.08 -22.80 42.71
CA GLU A 87 9.51 -23.08 42.91
C GLU A 87 10.35 -22.20 41.96
N ARG A 88 11.41 -21.60 42.54
CA ARG A 88 12.47 -20.81 41.90
C ARG A 88 13.75 -21.65 41.85
N LYS A 89 14.53 -21.51 40.77
CA LYS A 89 16.01 -21.33 40.71
C LYS A 89 16.45 -21.49 39.25
N GLU A 90 16.87 -20.44 38.54
CA GLU A 90 18.19 -19.74 38.54
C GLU A 90 19.33 -20.46 37.80
N GLY A 91 19.87 -19.74 36.80
CA GLY A 91 21.18 -19.94 36.14
C GLY A 91 21.09 -20.45 34.69
N GLN A 92 21.65 -19.86 33.63
CA GLN A 92 22.37 -18.60 33.36
C GLN A 92 22.66 -18.57 31.83
N ASN A 93 22.54 -17.38 31.20
CA ASN A 93 23.27 -16.86 30.01
C ASN A 93 23.32 -17.62 28.67
N ALA A 94 22.75 -17.03 27.60
CA ALA A 94 23.51 -16.27 26.58
C ALA A 94 22.62 -15.71 25.44
N SER A 95 22.56 -14.37 25.38
CA SER A 95 22.49 -13.48 24.20
C SER A 95 21.64 -13.85 22.97
N ALA A 96 20.48 -13.19 22.85
CA ALA A 96 19.75 -12.97 21.60
C ALA A 96 20.15 -11.61 20.98
N PRO A 97 20.27 -11.48 19.65
CA PRO A 97 20.40 -10.18 19.01
C PRO A 97 19.02 -9.63 18.60
N ASN A 98 18.63 -8.51 19.19
CA ASN A 98 17.64 -7.58 18.63
C ASN A 98 18.37 -6.54 17.79
N LYS A 99 17.89 -6.25 16.57
CA LYS A 99 17.54 -4.89 16.15
C LYS A 99 16.97 -4.85 14.74
N ALA A 100 15.71 -4.41 14.66
CA ALA A 100 15.15 -3.72 13.52
C ALA A 100 15.79 -2.32 13.44
N GLU A 101 16.27 -1.92 12.27
CA GLU A 101 16.67 -0.54 11.97
C GLU A 101 15.50 0.18 11.29
N MET A 102 14.73 0.87 12.12
CA MET A 102 13.76 1.87 11.69
C MET A 102 14.48 3.21 11.61
N LEU A 103 14.39 3.86 10.44
CA LEU A 103 14.98 5.17 10.17
C LEU A 103 14.45 6.20 11.18
N SER A 104 15.36 6.79 11.95
CA SER A 104 15.06 7.81 12.95
C SER A 104 15.03 9.20 12.30
N ALA A 105 13.83 9.77 12.16
CA ALA A 105 13.65 11.19 11.91
C ALA A 105 13.88 11.97 13.22
N SER A 106 14.77 12.95 13.17
CA SER A 106 15.11 13.82 14.29
C SER A 106 13.94 14.76 14.64
N SER A 107 13.21 14.48 15.72
CA SER A 107 12.17 15.36 16.25
C SER A 107 12.80 16.45 17.13
N SER A 108 12.95 17.63 16.54
CA SER A 108 13.13 18.86 17.31
C SER A 108 11.75 19.30 17.80
N LEU A 109 11.53 19.24 19.11
CA LEU A 109 10.33 19.69 19.81
C LEU A 109 9.81 21.03 19.25
N ARG A 110 8.68 21.00 18.55
CA ARG A 110 7.83 22.17 18.28
C ARG A 110 6.40 21.85 18.71
N ASN A 111 5.77 22.84 19.32
CA ASN A 111 4.49 22.78 20.01
C ASN A 111 3.35 22.26 19.14
N SER A 112 2.53 21.40 19.75
CA SER A 112 1.16 21.01 19.41
C SER A 112 0.44 21.78 18.29
N GLU A 113 0.56 21.28 17.06
CA GLU A 113 -0.46 21.42 16.02
C GLU A 113 -0.75 20.03 15.45
N SER A 114 -2.01 19.77 15.07
CA SER A 114 -2.42 18.47 14.55
C SER A 114 -1.63 18.14 13.27
N PRO A 115 -1.10 16.93 13.08
CA PRO A 115 -0.29 16.56 11.90
C PRO A 115 -0.95 16.96 10.58
N LYS A 116 -2.29 16.92 10.52
CA LYS A 116 -3.12 17.28 9.36
C LYS A 116 -2.99 18.75 8.91
N LYS A 117 -2.76 19.69 9.84
CA LYS A 117 -2.60 21.12 9.50
C LYS A 117 -1.27 21.39 8.83
N GLU A 118 -0.21 20.73 9.31
CA GLU A 118 1.12 20.81 8.72
C GLU A 118 1.11 20.30 7.27
N VAL A 119 0.43 19.17 7.00
CA VAL A 119 0.21 18.64 5.64
C VAL A 119 -0.45 19.68 4.71
N VAL A 120 -1.55 20.29 5.15
CA VAL A 120 -2.29 21.27 4.35
C VAL A 120 -1.41 22.48 4.05
N GLU A 121 -0.68 22.97 5.05
CA GLU A 121 0.22 24.12 4.88
C GLU A 121 1.35 23.82 3.90
N GLU A 122 1.96 22.63 3.98
CA GLU A 122 2.98 22.18 3.02
C GLU A 122 2.43 22.10 1.59
N VAL A 123 1.28 21.44 1.40
CA VAL A 123 0.67 21.32 0.08
C VAL A 123 0.23 22.69 -0.46
N CYS A 124 -0.31 23.57 0.38
CA CYS A 124 -0.70 24.92 -0.02
C CYS A 124 0.50 25.85 -0.29
N GLN A 125 1.68 25.59 0.28
CA GLN A 125 2.90 26.30 -0.10
C GLN A 125 3.35 25.92 -1.51
N VAL A 126 3.12 24.67 -1.92
CA VAL A 126 3.40 24.20 -3.28
C VAL A 126 2.34 24.69 -4.27
N LEU A 127 1.05 24.59 -3.91
CA LEU A 127 -0.07 25.03 -4.73
C LEU A 127 -0.24 26.55 -4.60
N GLN A 128 0.46 27.33 -5.43
CA GLN A 128 0.30 28.78 -5.40
C GLN A 128 -1.15 29.14 -5.71
N LYS A 129 -1.63 30.23 -5.08
CA LYS A 129 -3.01 30.68 -5.25
C LYS A 129 -3.26 31.06 -6.72
N GLY A 130 -3.96 30.20 -7.45
CA GLY A 130 -4.30 30.39 -8.86
C GLY A 130 -3.74 29.32 -9.80
N ASP A 131 -2.89 28.42 -9.31
CA ASP A 131 -2.34 27.35 -10.13
C ASP A 131 -3.40 26.28 -10.43
N ALA A 132 -3.48 25.89 -11.70
CA ALA A 132 -4.24 24.73 -12.11
C ALA A 132 -3.46 23.47 -11.73
N TYR A 133 -4.13 22.53 -11.05
CA TYR A 133 -3.54 21.24 -10.72
C TYR A 133 -4.55 20.11 -10.93
N ILE A 134 -4.02 18.91 -11.13
CA ILE A 134 -4.76 17.67 -11.26
C ILE A 134 -4.60 16.91 -9.94
N LEU A 135 -5.71 16.46 -9.38
CA LEU A 135 -5.72 15.55 -8.24
C LEU A 135 -5.88 14.13 -8.77
N ASP A 136 -4.84 13.32 -8.65
CA ASP A 136 -4.91 11.90 -8.95
C ASP A 136 -5.14 11.12 -7.66
N ILE A 137 -6.06 10.15 -7.69
CA ILE A 137 -6.41 9.30 -6.54
C ILE A 137 -6.32 7.85 -6.97
N ASP A 138 -5.28 7.18 -6.51
CA ASP A 138 -5.18 5.73 -6.63
C ASP A 138 -6.02 5.06 -5.53
N LEU A 139 -6.90 4.13 -5.90
CA LEU A 139 -7.79 3.48 -4.94
C LEU A 139 -7.05 2.47 -4.05
N ASP A 140 -5.91 1.96 -4.52
CA ASP A 140 -5.02 1.10 -3.74
C ASP A 140 -4.41 1.81 -2.52
N PHE A 141 -4.39 3.15 -2.48
CA PHE A 141 -4.07 3.90 -1.26
C PHE A 141 -4.95 3.50 -0.06
N PHE A 142 -6.22 3.18 -0.30
CA PHE A 142 -7.17 2.82 0.76
C PHE A 142 -7.09 1.35 1.15
N SER A 143 -6.66 0.49 0.23
CA SER A 143 -6.45 -0.94 0.45
C SER A 143 -5.60 -1.48 -0.68
N VAL A 144 -4.43 -2.03 -0.34
CA VAL A 144 -3.43 -2.46 -1.32
C VAL A 144 -3.13 -3.94 -1.19
N LYS A 145 -2.95 -4.59 -2.32
CA LYS A 145 -2.58 -5.98 -2.41
C LYS A 145 -1.39 -6.12 -3.34
N ASN A 146 -0.36 -6.82 -2.89
CA ASN A 146 0.66 -7.35 -3.78
C ASN A 146 0.08 -8.58 -4.50
N PRO A 147 -0.23 -8.51 -5.81
CA PRO A 147 -0.92 -9.59 -6.52
C PRO A 147 -0.01 -10.82 -6.68
N PHE A 148 1.32 -10.64 -6.74
CA PHE A 148 2.28 -11.73 -6.93
C PHE A 148 2.36 -12.68 -5.73
N LYS A 149 2.03 -12.22 -4.52
CA LYS A 149 1.97 -13.08 -3.31
C LYS A 149 0.92 -14.17 -3.40
N GLU A 150 -0.09 -14.02 -4.24
CA GLU A 150 -1.10 -15.04 -4.48
C GLU A 150 -0.78 -15.92 -5.68
N MET A 151 -0.02 -15.39 -6.66
CA MET A 151 0.39 -16.13 -7.84
C MET A 151 1.47 -17.17 -7.53
N TYR A 152 2.44 -16.79 -6.70
CA TYR A 152 3.64 -17.60 -6.41
C TYR A 152 3.65 -18.12 -4.99
N THR A 153 4.24 -19.30 -4.80
CA THR A 153 4.48 -19.84 -3.47
C THR A 153 5.55 -19.03 -2.75
N GLN A 154 5.58 -19.12 -1.41
CA GLN A 154 6.60 -18.46 -0.60
C GLN A 154 8.03 -18.82 -1.07
N THR A 155 8.28 -20.08 -1.41
CA THR A 155 9.58 -20.54 -1.92
C THR A 155 9.92 -19.93 -3.28
N GLU A 156 8.97 -19.88 -4.21
CA GLU A 156 9.16 -19.24 -5.53
C GLU A 156 9.45 -17.74 -5.36
N TYR A 157 8.76 -17.09 -4.43
CA TYR A 157 8.97 -15.67 -4.11
C TYR A 157 10.35 -15.41 -3.51
N GLU A 158 10.83 -16.26 -2.61
CA GLU A 158 12.20 -16.17 -2.06
C GLU A 158 13.28 -16.36 -3.14
N LEU A 159 13.06 -17.25 -4.10
CA LEU A 159 13.96 -17.45 -5.24
C LEU A 159 13.99 -16.22 -6.17
N LEU A 160 12.82 -15.61 -6.41
CA LEU A 160 12.73 -14.33 -7.15
C LEU A 160 13.48 -13.21 -6.41
N GLN A 161 13.31 -13.10 -5.09
CA GLN A 161 14.06 -12.13 -4.28
C GLN A 161 15.57 -12.36 -4.38
N GLU A 162 16.03 -13.62 -4.40
CA GLU A 162 17.45 -13.92 -4.56
C GLU A 162 17.97 -13.52 -5.95
N LEU A 163 17.24 -13.83 -7.02
CA LEU A 163 17.60 -13.48 -8.40
C LEU A 163 17.68 -11.97 -8.63
N TYR A 164 16.70 -11.23 -8.11
CA TYR A 164 16.54 -9.81 -8.36
C TYR A 164 17.20 -8.93 -7.28
N ASN A 165 17.85 -9.53 -6.28
CA ASN A 165 18.45 -8.81 -5.17
C ASN A 165 19.36 -7.67 -5.64
N PHE A 166 18.98 -6.45 -5.27
CA PHE A 166 19.72 -5.23 -5.57
C PHE A 166 20.63 -4.84 -4.41
N LYS A 167 21.94 -4.75 -4.68
CA LYS A 167 22.93 -4.29 -3.70
C LYS A 167 22.97 -2.76 -3.66
N LYS A 168 22.31 -2.19 -2.66
CA LYS A 168 22.30 -0.74 -2.40
C LYS A 168 23.71 -0.19 -2.19
N PRO A 169 24.01 1.01 -2.70
CA PRO A 169 25.24 1.70 -2.36
C PRO A 169 25.22 2.18 -0.90
N HIS A 170 26.39 2.53 -0.37
CA HIS A 170 26.50 3.13 0.95
C HIS A 170 25.88 4.54 0.97
N SER A 171 25.39 5.00 2.13
CA SER A 171 24.72 6.30 2.27
C SER A 171 25.59 7.52 1.91
N ASN A 172 26.91 7.34 1.79
CA ASN A 172 27.88 8.35 1.40
C ASN A 172 28.63 7.95 0.11
N ALA A 173 27.99 7.15 -0.75
CA ALA A 173 28.56 6.74 -2.02
C ALA A 173 28.93 7.94 -2.90
N THR A 174 30.09 7.83 -3.55
CA THR A 174 30.52 8.81 -4.54
C THR A 174 29.73 8.64 -5.84
N GLU A 175 29.69 9.67 -6.68
CA GLU A 175 29.04 9.59 -8.00
C GLU A 175 29.54 8.40 -8.84
N VAL A 176 30.85 8.10 -8.79
CA VAL A 176 31.43 6.93 -9.45
C VAL A 176 30.82 5.64 -8.91
N CYS A 177 30.67 5.52 -7.59
CA CYS A 177 30.03 4.34 -6.98
C CYS A 177 28.55 4.21 -7.35
N LEU A 178 27.84 5.34 -7.55
CA LEU A 178 26.44 5.33 -7.99
C LEU A 178 26.33 4.88 -9.45
N LEU A 179 27.21 5.37 -10.31
CA LEU A 179 27.32 4.93 -11.71
C LEU A 179 27.60 3.44 -11.82
N ASP A 180 28.63 2.95 -11.10
CA ASP A 180 28.96 1.51 -11.07
C ASP A 180 27.76 0.69 -10.56
N CYS A 181 27.05 1.17 -9.54
CA CYS A 181 25.87 0.50 -9.00
C CYS A 181 24.73 0.38 -10.03
N VAL A 182 24.42 1.48 -10.72
CA VAL A 182 23.38 1.52 -11.76
C VAL A 182 23.77 0.67 -12.96
N GLU A 183 25.02 0.77 -13.43
CA GLU A 183 25.50 -0.03 -14.56
C GLU A 183 25.42 -1.53 -14.25
N ASN A 184 25.88 -1.96 -13.07
CA ASN A 184 25.77 -3.35 -12.66
C ASN A 184 24.31 -3.81 -12.54
N ARG A 185 23.41 -2.94 -12.07
CA ARG A 185 21.99 -3.25 -11.97
C ARG A 185 21.32 -3.36 -13.34
N VAL A 186 21.61 -2.45 -14.28
CA VAL A 186 21.09 -2.51 -15.65
C VAL A 186 21.53 -3.82 -16.32
N HIS A 187 22.81 -4.17 -16.25
CA HIS A 187 23.29 -5.45 -16.81
C HIS A 187 22.59 -6.67 -16.17
N GLN A 188 22.37 -6.66 -14.85
CA GLN A 188 21.62 -7.73 -14.18
C GLN A 188 20.19 -7.84 -14.73
N LEU A 189 19.49 -6.72 -14.90
CA LEU A 189 18.12 -6.71 -15.41
C LEU A 189 18.06 -7.17 -16.87
N GLU A 190 19.01 -6.75 -17.69
CA GLU A 190 19.15 -7.20 -19.09
C GLU A 190 19.43 -8.71 -19.18
N ASP A 191 20.31 -9.24 -18.32
CA ASP A 191 20.58 -10.68 -18.24
C ASP A 191 19.33 -11.46 -17.80
N LEU A 192 18.55 -10.93 -16.84
CA LEU A 192 17.31 -11.55 -16.38
C LEU A 192 16.22 -11.51 -17.48
N GLU A 193 16.03 -10.37 -18.14
CA GLU A 193 15.10 -10.23 -19.27
C GLU A 193 15.44 -11.21 -20.38
N ALA A 194 16.72 -11.30 -20.77
CA ALA A 194 17.19 -12.25 -21.77
C ALA A 194 16.97 -13.71 -21.34
N ALA A 195 17.20 -14.03 -20.05
CA ALA A 195 16.96 -15.38 -19.54
C ALA A 195 15.49 -15.77 -19.61
N PHE A 196 14.58 -14.90 -19.17
CA PHE A 196 13.14 -15.18 -19.22
C PHE A 196 12.60 -15.18 -20.66
N ALA A 197 13.16 -14.38 -21.56
CA ALA A 197 12.85 -14.44 -22.99
C ALA A 197 13.26 -15.79 -23.62
N ASP A 198 14.47 -16.30 -23.32
CA ASP A 198 14.91 -17.63 -23.76
C ASP A 198 13.95 -18.73 -23.22
N LEU A 199 13.47 -18.60 -21.97
CA LEU A 199 12.54 -19.55 -21.36
C LEU A 199 11.14 -19.55 -21.98
N CYS A 200 10.69 -18.41 -22.53
CA CYS A 200 9.45 -18.35 -23.31
C CYS A 200 9.53 -19.21 -24.58
N ASP A 201 10.73 -19.36 -25.17
CA ASP A 201 10.95 -20.19 -26.35
C ASP A 201 11.17 -21.67 -25.97
N ASN A 202 12.04 -21.94 -24.98
CA ASN A 202 12.35 -23.30 -24.52
C ASN A 202 12.90 -23.31 -23.08
N ASP A 203 12.21 -24.00 -22.18
CA ASP A 203 12.54 -24.12 -20.76
C ASP A 203 13.17 -25.48 -20.38
N ASP A 204 13.95 -26.04 -21.31
CA ASP A 204 14.68 -27.28 -21.10
C ASP A 204 15.90 -27.15 -20.18
N GLU A 205 16.43 -28.30 -19.76
CA GLU A 205 17.54 -28.35 -18.82
C GLU A 205 18.84 -27.76 -19.40
N GLU A 206 19.04 -27.80 -20.72
CA GLU A 206 20.24 -27.21 -21.35
C GLU A 206 20.20 -25.68 -21.24
N THR A 207 19.06 -25.07 -21.55
CA THR A 207 18.82 -23.63 -21.45
C THR A 207 18.95 -23.15 -20.01
N LEU A 208 18.37 -23.90 -19.06
CA LEU A 208 18.48 -23.61 -17.63
C LEU A 208 19.93 -23.66 -17.13
N GLN A 209 20.68 -24.70 -17.48
CA GLN A 209 22.06 -24.85 -17.03
C GLN A 209 23.01 -23.83 -17.68
N LYS A 210 22.74 -23.41 -18.92
CA LYS A 210 23.44 -22.30 -19.58
C LYS A 210 23.32 -21.02 -18.74
N TRP A 211 22.10 -20.61 -18.40
CA TRP A 211 21.88 -19.41 -17.59
C TRP A 211 22.37 -19.55 -16.16
N ALA A 212 22.17 -20.71 -15.51
CA ALA A 212 22.63 -20.96 -14.15
C ALA A 212 24.16 -20.93 -13.98
N SER A 213 24.90 -21.06 -15.09
CA SER A 213 26.36 -20.90 -15.11
C SER A 213 26.80 -19.44 -15.00
N CYS A 214 25.91 -18.48 -15.29
CA CYS A 214 26.16 -17.06 -15.10
C CYS A 214 26.16 -16.70 -13.59
N PRO A 215 27.03 -15.78 -13.15
CA PRO A 215 27.04 -15.31 -11.76
C PRO A 215 25.66 -14.78 -11.33
N GLY A 216 25.16 -15.21 -10.16
CA GLY A 216 23.87 -14.77 -9.63
C GLY A 216 22.63 -15.50 -10.15
N MET A 217 22.75 -16.28 -11.24
CA MET A 217 21.60 -16.95 -11.89
C MET A 217 21.29 -18.36 -11.37
N LYS A 218 22.03 -18.86 -10.38
CA LYS A 218 21.80 -20.19 -9.79
C LYS A 218 20.36 -20.45 -9.32
N PRO A 219 19.64 -19.48 -8.72
CA PRO A 219 18.27 -19.73 -8.26
C PRO A 219 17.25 -19.90 -9.39
N LEU A 220 17.61 -19.61 -10.65
CA LEU A 220 16.73 -19.78 -11.81
C LEU A 220 16.28 -21.24 -11.99
N VAL A 221 17.19 -22.20 -11.79
CA VAL A 221 16.89 -23.64 -11.95
C VAL A 221 15.82 -24.12 -10.97
N PRO A 222 15.99 -23.99 -9.64
CA PRO A 222 14.95 -24.41 -8.70
C PRO A 222 13.66 -23.62 -8.85
N LEU A 223 13.71 -22.34 -9.29
CA LEU A 223 12.51 -21.56 -9.57
C LEU A 223 11.71 -22.18 -10.71
N VAL A 224 12.35 -22.43 -11.86
CA VAL A 224 11.68 -23.00 -13.03
C VAL A 224 11.20 -24.42 -12.75
N HIS A 225 11.97 -25.25 -12.03
CA HIS A 225 11.52 -26.58 -11.62
C HIS A 225 10.29 -26.53 -10.71
N SER A 226 10.23 -25.58 -9.76
CA SER A 226 9.06 -25.39 -8.91
C SER A 226 7.83 -25.00 -9.73
N LEU A 227 7.98 -24.00 -10.62
CA LEU A 227 6.90 -23.52 -11.49
C LEU A 227 6.35 -24.64 -12.37
N LYS A 228 7.21 -25.39 -13.05
CA LYS A 228 6.82 -26.52 -13.93
C LYS A 228 6.17 -27.69 -13.17
N THR A 229 6.43 -27.82 -11.87
CA THR A 229 5.77 -28.84 -11.05
C THR A 229 4.31 -28.47 -10.77
N ARG A 230 3.99 -27.18 -10.74
CA ARG A 230 2.69 -26.64 -10.32
C ARG A 230 1.85 -26.12 -11.49
N MET A 231 2.49 -25.78 -12.60
CA MET A 231 1.90 -25.15 -13.78
C MET A 231 2.31 -25.94 -15.03
N ASP A 232 1.34 -26.27 -15.90
CA ASP A 232 1.60 -26.97 -17.17
C ASP A 232 2.45 -26.13 -18.12
N SER A 233 2.27 -24.81 -18.09
CA SER A 233 3.01 -23.82 -18.87
C SER A 233 3.18 -22.56 -18.03
N PRO A 234 4.32 -22.36 -17.34
CA PRO A 234 4.58 -21.13 -16.60
C PRO A 234 4.54 -19.90 -17.52
N ASP A 235 3.93 -18.82 -17.04
CA ASP A 235 3.99 -17.51 -17.70
C ASP A 235 5.29 -16.81 -17.31
N TYR A 236 6.35 -17.05 -18.07
CA TYR A 236 7.70 -16.53 -17.77
C TYR A 236 7.79 -15.01 -17.89
N GLU A 237 6.94 -14.38 -18.71
CA GLU A 237 6.83 -12.93 -18.75
C GLU A 237 6.29 -12.43 -17.40
N MET A 238 5.21 -13.02 -16.89
CA MET A 238 4.66 -12.66 -15.57
C MET A 238 5.65 -12.94 -14.43
N VAL A 239 6.42 -14.03 -14.52
CA VAL A 239 7.48 -14.34 -13.53
C VAL A 239 8.57 -13.26 -13.54
N HIS A 240 8.96 -12.79 -14.72
CA HIS A 240 9.92 -11.69 -14.86
C HIS A 240 9.35 -10.40 -14.25
N GLN A 241 8.10 -10.05 -14.58
CA GLN A 241 7.40 -8.88 -14.01
C GLN A 241 7.32 -8.95 -12.48
N ALA A 242 7.00 -10.11 -11.92
CA ALA A 242 7.00 -10.32 -10.49
C ALA A 242 8.38 -10.07 -9.88
N GLY A 243 9.44 -10.63 -10.48
CA GLY A 243 10.81 -10.46 -10.04
C GLY A 243 11.27 -9.00 -9.99
N LEU A 244 10.88 -8.19 -10.97
CA LEU A 244 11.19 -6.74 -11.00
C LEU A 244 10.68 -6.00 -9.75
N THR A 245 9.69 -6.55 -9.07
CA THR A 245 9.06 -5.97 -7.87
C THR A 245 9.53 -6.57 -6.54
N CYS A 246 10.50 -7.49 -6.60
CA CYS A 246 10.99 -8.28 -5.46
C CYS A 246 12.43 -7.92 -5.06
N ASP A 247 12.94 -6.78 -5.48
CA ASP A 247 14.38 -6.51 -5.48
C ASP A 247 14.95 -6.13 -4.10
N TYR A 248 14.68 -4.91 -3.62
CA TYR A 248 15.18 -4.38 -2.36
C TYR A 248 14.05 -3.92 -1.45
N THR A 249 12.89 -3.61 -2.02
CA THR A 249 11.65 -3.32 -1.30
C THR A 249 10.54 -4.07 -2.01
N GLU A 250 9.87 -4.93 -1.27
CA GLU A 250 8.69 -5.62 -1.75
C GLU A 250 7.54 -4.64 -1.97
N LEU A 251 6.66 -4.95 -2.94
CA LEU A 251 5.43 -4.19 -3.11
C LEU A 251 4.59 -4.15 -1.82
N PRO A 252 3.92 -3.02 -1.55
CA PRO A 252 2.99 -2.91 -0.43
C PRO A 252 1.92 -4.01 -0.45
N HIS A 253 1.59 -4.52 0.74
CA HIS A 253 0.50 -5.48 0.91
C HIS A 253 -0.19 -5.23 2.25
N HIS A 254 -1.38 -4.63 2.19
CA HIS A 254 -2.26 -4.39 3.33
C HIS A 254 -3.70 -4.29 2.84
N VAL A 255 -4.43 -5.41 2.87
CA VAL A 255 -5.86 -5.44 2.57
C VAL A 255 -6.61 -4.88 3.78
N SER A 256 -7.07 -3.64 3.65
CA SER A 256 -7.68 -2.88 4.74
C SER A 256 -9.05 -3.43 5.15
N THR A 257 -9.43 -3.27 6.41
CA THR A 257 -10.83 -3.52 6.84
C THR A 257 -11.76 -2.39 6.39
N GLU A 258 -13.08 -2.60 6.45
CA GLU A 258 -14.05 -1.55 6.12
C GLU A 258 -13.91 -0.33 7.05
N GLU A 259 -13.61 -0.54 8.34
CA GLU A 259 -13.37 0.53 9.30
C GLU A 259 -12.10 1.34 8.98
N GLU A 260 -11.03 0.66 8.55
CA GLU A 260 -9.78 1.32 8.12
C GLU A 260 -10.02 2.17 6.87
N ILE A 261 -10.74 1.62 5.88
CA ILE A 261 -11.13 2.34 4.67
C ILE A 261 -11.95 3.59 5.03
N GLU A 262 -12.98 3.46 5.87
CA GLU A 262 -13.83 4.59 6.28
C GLU A 262 -13.02 5.67 7.02
N SER A 263 -12.10 5.25 7.88
CA SER A 263 -11.21 6.17 8.62
C SER A 263 -10.26 6.93 7.68
N LEU A 264 -9.70 6.28 6.66
CA LEU A 264 -8.88 6.91 5.63
C LEU A 264 -9.71 7.86 4.75
N ILE A 265 -10.89 7.44 4.29
CA ILE A 265 -11.83 8.26 3.53
C ILE A 265 -12.17 9.55 4.30
N GLN A 266 -12.42 9.46 5.61
CA GLN A 266 -12.68 10.63 6.45
C GLN A 266 -11.45 11.53 6.62
N SER A 267 -10.24 10.95 6.60
CA SER A 267 -8.98 11.71 6.67
C SER A 267 -8.75 12.50 5.38
N ILE A 268 -8.94 11.84 4.22
CA ILE A 268 -8.88 12.48 2.90
C ILE A 268 -9.94 13.57 2.78
N LYS A 269 -11.17 13.35 3.25
CA LYS A 269 -12.22 14.38 3.26
C LYS A 269 -11.79 15.65 4.01
N VAL A 270 -11.10 15.51 5.14
CA VAL A 270 -10.60 16.68 5.89
C VAL A 270 -9.51 17.38 5.09
N LEU A 271 -8.55 16.62 4.54
CA LEU A 271 -7.48 17.17 3.71
C LEU A 271 -8.04 17.96 2.53
N LEU A 272 -8.92 17.36 1.73
CA LEU A 272 -9.48 17.96 0.51
C LEU A 272 -10.31 19.23 0.76
N LYS A 273 -10.89 19.39 1.96
CA LYS A 273 -11.63 20.60 2.33
C LYS A 273 -10.73 21.82 2.46
N ASP A 274 -9.51 21.60 2.91
CA ASP A 274 -8.56 22.66 3.20
C ASP A 274 -7.64 22.94 2.00
N LEU A 275 -7.59 22.03 1.01
CA LEU A 275 -6.88 22.23 -0.26
C LEU A 275 -7.68 23.11 -1.25
N PRO A 276 -7.00 23.86 -2.13
CA PRO A 276 -7.65 24.53 -3.26
C PRO A 276 -8.45 23.54 -4.11
N LYS A 277 -9.49 23.98 -4.82
CA LYS A 277 -10.26 23.08 -5.70
C LYS A 277 -9.40 22.66 -6.91
N PRO A 278 -9.26 21.35 -7.20
CA PRO A 278 -8.52 20.88 -8.38
C PRO A 278 -9.26 21.24 -9.68
N THR A 279 -8.50 21.29 -10.78
CA THR A 279 -9.04 21.51 -12.13
C THR A 279 -9.67 20.25 -12.70
N LEU A 280 -9.04 19.10 -12.44
CA LEU A 280 -9.47 17.78 -12.85
C LEU A 280 -9.14 16.81 -11.71
N VAL A 281 -10.02 15.83 -11.50
CA VAL A 281 -9.75 14.69 -10.63
C VAL A 281 -9.66 13.44 -11.51
N THR A 282 -8.55 12.73 -11.43
CA THR A 282 -8.38 11.39 -12.00
C THR A 282 -8.43 10.36 -10.88
N VAL A 283 -8.96 9.18 -11.19
CA VAL A 283 -9.09 8.08 -10.22
C VAL A 283 -8.59 6.81 -10.87
N ALA A 284 -7.47 6.26 -10.38
CA ALA A 284 -6.98 4.97 -10.81
C ALA A 284 -7.62 3.89 -9.94
N ARG A 285 -8.36 2.98 -10.58
CA ARG A 285 -9.04 1.88 -9.87
C ARG A 285 -8.07 0.77 -9.43
N SER A 286 -6.94 0.62 -10.12
CA SER A 286 -5.95 -0.45 -9.92
C SER A 286 -6.59 -1.85 -9.79
N SER A 287 -7.65 -2.11 -10.56
CA SER A 287 -8.45 -3.34 -10.45
C SER A 287 -8.19 -4.35 -11.56
N LEU A 288 -7.48 -3.97 -12.63
CA LEU A 288 -7.12 -4.89 -13.73
C LEU A 288 -5.78 -5.58 -13.48
N ASP A 289 -4.94 -4.95 -12.67
CA ASP A 289 -3.63 -5.39 -12.22
C ASP A 289 -3.65 -5.90 -10.76
N ASP A 290 -4.85 -5.97 -10.15
CA ASP A 290 -5.11 -6.52 -8.82
C ASP A 290 -4.37 -5.83 -7.64
N TYR A 291 -3.84 -4.62 -7.84
CA TYR A 291 -3.22 -3.84 -6.75
C TYR A 291 -4.25 -3.31 -5.75
N CYS A 292 -5.45 -2.91 -6.22
CA CYS A 292 -6.60 -2.67 -5.36
C CYS A 292 -7.46 -3.96 -5.32
N PRO A 293 -7.77 -4.51 -4.13
CA PRO A 293 -8.59 -5.73 -4.03
C PRO A 293 -9.92 -5.61 -4.79
N SER A 294 -10.18 -6.57 -5.68
CA SER A 294 -11.35 -6.53 -6.59
C SER A 294 -12.68 -6.59 -5.85
N GLU A 295 -12.70 -7.18 -4.66
CA GLU A 295 -13.84 -7.22 -3.76
C GLU A 295 -14.09 -5.90 -3.00
N GLN A 296 -13.12 -4.97 -3.00
CA GLN A 296 -13.20 -3.69 -2.29
C GLN A 296 -13.22 -2.46 -3.22
N VAL A 297 -12.75 -2.60 -4.47
CA VAL A 297 -12.58 -1.45 -5.38
C VAL A 297 -13.86 -0.65 -5.59
N ASP A 298 -15.01 -1.30 -5.76
CA ASP A 298 -16.28 -0.61 -6.04
C ASP A 298 -16.78 0.18 -4.83
N ILE A 299 -16.67 -0.39 -3.63
CA ILE A 299 -17.09 0.30 -2.39
C ILE A 299 -16.13 1.46 -2.06
N ILE A 300 -14.82 1.30 -2.32
CA ILE A 300 -13.85 2.39 -2.17
C ILE A 300 -14.17 3.51 -3.16
N GLN A 301 -14.40 3.19 -4.44
CA GLN A 301 -14.75 4.18 -5.47
C GLN A 301 -16.02 4.97 -5.08
N GLU A 302 -17.08 4.28 -4.64
CA GLU A 302 -18.32 4.94 -4.21
C GLU A 302 -18.06 5.92 -3.06
N LYS A 303 -17.27 5.53 -2.05
CA LYS A 303 -16.90 6.38 -0.92
C LYS A 303 -16.07 7.59 -1.37
N VAL A 304 -15.10 7.41 -2.26
CA VAL A 304 -14.27 8.49 -2.82
C VAL A 304 -15.14 9.49 -3.57
N LEU A 305 -16.02 9.02 -4.48
CA LEU A 305 -16.95 9.89 -5.21
C LEU A 305 -17.90 10.63 -4.27
N GLY A 306 -18.37 9.96 -3.21
CA GLY A 306 -19.20 10.58 -2.16
C GLY A 306 -18.47 11.71 -1.42
N VAL A 307 -17.18 11.52 -1.09
CA VAL A 307 -16.35 12.57 -0.49
C VAL A 307 -16.13 13.72 -1.46
N LEU A 308 -15.74 13.45 -2.71
CA LEU A 308 -15.52 14.47 -3.73
C LEU A 308 -16.79 15.29 -3.96
N GLY A 309 -17.96 14.66 -4.03
CA GLY A 309 -19.23 15.34 -4.18
C GLY A 309 -19.60 16.19 -2.96
N SER A 310 -19.31 15.68 -1.75
CA SER A 310 -19.51 16.42 -0.50
C SER A 310 -18.60 17.64 -0.37
N VAL A 311 -17.40 17.63 -0.96
CA VAL A 311 -16.42 18.72 -0.86
C VAL A 311 -16.56 19.72 -2.01
N TYR A 312 -16.73 19.23 -3.24
CA TYR A 312 -16.69 20.05 -4.46
C TYR A 312 -18.05 20.29 -5.13
N GLY A 313 -19.12 19.65 -4.66
CA GLY A 313 -20.48 19.79 -5.18
C GLY A 313 -20.82 18.78 -6.27
N MET A 314 -21.65 19.19 -7.24
CA MET A 314 -22.05 18.33 -8.35
C MET A 314 -20.83 17.92 -9.19
N LEU A 315 -20.69 16.61 -9.42
CA LEU A 315 -19.60 16.03 -10.19
C LEU A 315 -20.08 15.63 -11.60
N ASP A 316 -19.25 15.88 -12.62
CA ASP A 316 -19.39 15.29 -13.94
C ASP A 316 -18.43 14.09 -14.01
N VAL A 317 -18.97 12.87 -13.93
CA VAL A 317 -18.18 11.65 -13.76
C VAL A 317 -18.18 10.85 -15.06
N HIS A 318 -16.99 10.57 -15.57
CA HIS A 318 -16.77 9.75 -16.76
C HIS A 318 -16.11 8.44 -16.33
N LEU A 319 -16.77 7.31 -16.61
CA LEU A 319 -16.31 5.98 -16.25
C LEU A 319 -15.83 5.25 -17.50
N ASP A 320 -14.58 5.48 -17.92
CA ASP A 320 -14.06 4.99 -19.20
C ASP A 320 -14.20 3.47 -19.37
N TYR A 321 -14.01 2.72 -18.28
CA TYR A 321 -14.13 1.25 -18.26
C TYR A 321 -15.57 0.73 -18.49
N SER A 322 -16.59 1.58 -18.35
CA SER A 322 -18.00 1.19 -18.58
C SER A 322 -18.41 1.25 -20.07
N SER A 323 -17.66 2.01 -20.88
CA SER A 323 -17.94 2.18 -22.31
C SER A 323 -17.66 0.91 -23.14
N THR A 324 -16.89 -0.03 -22.60
CA THR A 324 -16.53 -1.31 -23.22
C THR A 324 -17.51 -2.46 -22.93
N SER A 325 -18.56 -2.25 -22.12
CA SER A 325 -19.55 -3.29 -21.79
C SER A 325 -20.68 -3.45 -22.82
N SER A 326 -20.58 -2.77 -23.97
CA SER A 326 -21.58 -2.78 -25.05
C SER A 326 -20.97 -3.19 -26.39
N SER A 327 -20.43 -4.40 -26.49
CA SER A 327 -20.07 -5.05 -27.77
C SER A 327 -20.22 -6.55 -27.67
#